data_AF-A0A1Z3HGN5-F1
#
_entry.id   AF-A0A1Z3HGN5-F1
#
_cell.length_a   1.000
_cell.length_b   1.000
_cell.length_c   1.000
_cell.angle_alpha   90.00
_cell.angle_beta   90.00
_cell.angle_gamma   90.00
#
_symmetry.space_group_name_H-M   'P 1'
#
loop_
_entity.id
_entity.type
_entity.pdbx_description
1 polymer ?
#
loop_
_entity_poly.entity_id
_entity_poly.type
_entity_poly.pdbx_seq_one_letter_code
_entity_poly.pdbx_strand_id
1 'polypeptide(L)' 'MHTIQTKAAVTADHQLTLSLPPEIQAGEYQVVIVLEAQPRQPQTQQPLQFPVDDYGPWPTDLSLHREEMYGDFGR' A
#
# COMPACT_ATOMS: atom_id res chain seq x y z
N MET A 1 19.24 31.89 15.20
CA MET A 1 18.91 30.46 15.01
C MET A 1 18.98 30.20 13.51
N HIS A 2 19.92 29.40 13.03
CA HIS A 2 20.03 29.06 11.61
C HIS A 2 19.53 27.64 11.42
N THR A 3 18.53 27.44 10.58
CA THR A 3 17.91 26.12 10.34
C THR A 3 18.35 25.64 8.96
N ILE A 4 19.04 24.50 8.92
CA ILE A 4 19.46 23.87 7.66
C ILE A 4 18.45 22.79 7.31
N GLN A 5 17.70 23.01 6.23
CA GLN A 5 16.78 22.03 5.69
C GLN A 5 17.44 21.39 4.47
N THR A 6 17.95 20.17 4.63
CA THR A 6 18.60 19.43 3.54
C THR A 6 18.09 18.00 3.48
N LYS A 7 18.22 17.39 2.30
CA LYS A 7 17.82 15.99 2.06
C LYS A 7 18.98 15.09 2.47
N ALA A 8 18.76 14.24 3.46
CA ALA A 8 19.71 13.23 3.87
C ALA A 8 19.35 11.88 3.23
N ALA A 9 20.35 11.15 2.74
CA ALA A 9 20.17 9.76 2.33
C ALA A 9 20.47 8.85 3.52
N VAL A 10 19.64 7.84 3.72
CA VAL A 10 19.90 6.76 4.68
C VAL A 10 20.49 5.60 3.89
N THR A 11 21.72 5.20 4.22
CA THR A 11 22.37 4.05 3.60
C THR A 11 21.74 2.74 4.10
N ALA A 12 21.99 1.63 3.40
CA ALA A 12 21.48 0.31 3.80
C ALA A 12 21.95 -0.13 5.20
N ASP A 13 23.07 0.44 5.67
CA ASP A 13 23.65 0.18 6.99
C ASP A 13 23.06 1.06 8.10
N HIS A 14 21.91 1.70 7.85
CA HIS A 14 21.25 2.65 8.75
C HIS A 14 22.12 3.87 9.12
N GLN A 15 23.10 4.23 8.28
CA GLN A 15 23.89 5.45 8.47
C GLN A 15 23.24 6.62 7.73
N LEU A 16 23.15 7.77 8.41
CA LEU A 16 22.70 9.02 7.83
C LEU A 16 23.92 9.86 7.45
N THR A 17 24.21 9.94 6.15
CA THR A 17 25.29 10.79 5.62
C THR A 17 24.73 12.14 5.19
N LEU A 18 25.30 13.21 5.76
CA LEU A 18 24.92 14.59 5.50
C LEU A 18 26.15 15.35 4.97
N SER A 19 26.09 15.83 3.74
CA SER A 19 27.10 16.74 3.20
C SER A 19 26.67 18.17 3.44
N LEU A 20 27.39 18.87 4.33
CA LEU A 20 27.16 20.29 4.58
C LEU A 20 27.76 21.14 3.46
N PRO A 21 27.09 22.21 3.01
CA PRO A 21 27.65 23.13 2.02
C PRO A 21 28.89 23.86 2.57
N PRO A 22 29.82 24.28 1.69
CA PRO A 22 31.09 24.90 2.08
C PRO A 22 30.94 26.27 2.75
N GLU A 23 29.72 26.81 2.78
CA GLU A 23 29.36 28.08 3.43
C GLU A 23 29.34 27.99 4.96
N ILE A 24 29.32 26.78 5.52
CA ILE A 24 29.32 26.54 6.97
C ILE A 24 30.75 26.35 7.44
N GLN A 25 31.20 27.27 8.31
CA GLN A 25 32.52 27.21 8.90
C GLN A 25 32.59 26.11 9.98
N ALA A 26 33.80 25.63 10.26
CA ALA A 26 34.02 24.70 11.36
C ALA A 26 33.64 25.36 12.69
N GLY A 27 32.73 24.74 13.44
CA GLY A 27 32.21 25.27 14.70
C GLY A 27 31.27 24.27 15.38
N GLU A 28 30.86 24.59 16.60
CA GLU A 28 29.86 23.80 17.33
C GLU A 28 28.45 24.19 16.87
N TYR A 29 27.68 23.20 16.44
CA TYR A 29 26.29 23.38 16.00
C TYR A 29 25.39 22.37 16.70
N GLN A 30 24.23 22.83 17.14
CA GLN A 30 23.17 21.94 17.62
C GLN A 30 22.40 21.40 16.40
N VAL A 31 22.47 20.08 16.20
CA VAL A 31 21.74 19.38 15.14
C VAL A 31 20.46 18.79 15.70
N VAL A 32 19.32 19.06 15.05
CA VAL A 32 18.02 18.46 15.37
C VAL A 32 17.55 17.67 14.17
N ILE A 33 17.36 16.37 14.33
CA ILE A 33 16.88 15.46 13.28
C ILE A 33 15.40 15.19 13.55
N VAL A 34 14.53 15.60 12.63
CA VAL A 34 13.09 15.29 12.68
C VAL A 34 12.80 14.28 11.58
N LEU A 35 12.38 13.08 11.99
CA LEU A 35 12.02 11.99 11.09
C LEU A 35 10.50 11.98 10.91
N GLU A 36 10.03 12.47 9.77
CA GLU A 36 8.64 12.30 9.37
C GLU A 36 8.56 11.11 8.42
N ALA A 37 7.87 10.05 8.86
CA ALA A 37 7.58 8.91 7.99
C ALA A 37 6.65 9.39 6.88
N GLN A 38 7.17 9.54 5.65
CA GLN A 38 6.29 9.78 4.52
C GLN A 38 5.36 8.58 4.35
N PRO A 39 4.06 8.80 4.09
CA PRO A 39 3.17 7.72 3.74
C PRO A 39 3.77 7.03 2.52
N ARG A 40 4.06 5.72 2.65
CA ARG A 40 4.50 4.92 1.51
C ARG A 40 3.48 5.15 0.40
N GLN A 41 3.96 5.56 -0.78
CA GLN A 41 3.09 5.59 -1.95
C GLN A 41 2.37 4.24 -2.00
N PRO A 42 1.02 4.23 -2.12
CA PRO A 42 0.30 2.99 -2.22
C PRO A 42 0.91 2.24 -3.40
N GLN A 43 1.54 1.10 -3.11
CA GLN A 43 1.98 0.18 -4.14
C GLN A 43 0.74 -0.07 -4.99
N THR A 44 0.86 0.16 -6.30
CA THR A 44 -0.18 -0.16 -7.27
C THR A 44 -0.52 -1.63 -7.08
N GLN A 45 -1.59 -1.89 -6.33
CA GLN A 45 -2.05 -3.25 -6.09
C GLN A 45 -2.51 -3.75 -7.44
N GLN A 46 -1.83 -4.77 -7.96
CA GLN A 46 -2.31 -5.44 -9.15
C GLN A 46 -3.69 -6.02 -8.84
N PRO A 47 -4.69 -5.86 -9.72
CA PRO A 47 -5.99 -6.46 -9.52
C PRO A 47 -5.82 -7.97 -9.33
N LEU A 48 -6.42 -8.51 -8.27
CA LEU A 48 -6.45 -9.95 -8.02
C LEU A 48 -7.21 -10.61 -9.17
N GLN A 49 -6.55 -11.53 -9.88
CA GLN A 49 -7.19 -12.33 -10.92
C GLN A 49 -7.82 -13.56 -10.25
N PHE A 50 -9.13 -13.49 -10.02
CA PHE A 50 -9.90 -14.64 -9.56
C PHE A 50 -10.30 -15.53 -10.74
N PRO A 51 -10.31 -16.86 -10.57
CA PRO A 51 -10.87 -17.75 -11.58
C PRO A 51 -12.35 -17.40 -11.78
N VAL A 52 -12.77 -17.39 -13.05
CA VAL A 52 -14.17 -17.19 -13.43
C VAL A 52 -14.71 -18.56 -13.83
N ASP A 53 -15.69 -19.05 -13.08
CA ASP A 53 -16.42 -20.26 -13.45
C ASP A 53 -17.45 -19.92 -14.55
N ASP A 54 -17.40 -20.67 -15.65
CA ASP A 54 -18.40 -20.63 -16.72
C ASP A 54 -19.21 -21.94 -16.69
N TYR A 55 -20.46 -21.83 -16.24
CA TYR A 55 -21.39 -22.96 -16.15
C TYR A 55 -22.21 -23.16 -17.44
N GLY A 56 -21.94 -22.37 -18.49
CA GLY A 56 -22.71 -22.38 -19.73
C GLY A 56 -24.10 -21.74 -19.58
N PRO A 57 -24.94 -21.84 -20.62
CA PRO A 57 -26.30 -21.31 -20.58
C PRO A 57 -27.16 -22.12 -19.61
N TRP A 58 -28.00 -21.41 -18.85
CA TRP A 58 -28.99 -22.06 -17.99
C TRP A 58 -29.98 -22.89 -18.81
N PRO A 59 -30.43 -24.05 -18.29
CA PRO A 59 -31.49 -24.83 -18.92
C PRO A 59 -32.77 -23.99 -19.06
N THR A 60 -33.45 -24.11 -20.19
CA THR A 60 -34.68 -23.36 -20.49
C THR A 60 -35.87 -23.75 -19.60
N ASP A 61 -35.82 -24.96 -19.06
CA ASP A 61 -36.78 -25.58 -18.17
C ASP A 61 -36.32 -25.55 -16.71
N LEU A 62 -35.24 -24.82 -16.39
CA LEU A 62 -34.80 -24.64 -15.02
C LEU A 62 -35.86 -23.85 -14.24
N SER A 63 -36.48 -24.54 -13.29
CA SER A 63 -37.31 -23.90 -12.30
C SER A 63 -36.55 -23.63 -11.00
N LEU A 64 -36.75 -22.44 -10.47
CA LEU A 64 -36.28 -22.02 -9.15
C LEU A 64 -37.44 -21.93 -8.14
N HIS A 65 -38.59 -22.52 -8.47
CA HIS A 65 -39.69 -22.66 -7.52
C HIS A 65 -39.25 -23.54 -6.35
N ARG A 66 -39.61 -23.10 -5.15
CA ARG A 66 -39.19 -23.76 -3.90
C ARG A 66 -39.65 -25.20 -3.85
N GLU A 67 -40.85 -25.47 -4.35
CA GLU A 67 -41.46 -26.79 -4.45
C GLU A 67 -40.67 -27.71 -5.39
N GLU A 68 -40.02 -27.17 -6.43
CA GLU A 68 -39.21 -27.94 -7.38
C GLU A 68 -37.75 -28.06 -6.93
N MET A 69 -37.21 -27.07 -6.21
CA MET A 69 -35.86 -27.12 -5.63
C MET A 69 -35.78 -27.97 -4.36
N TYR A 70 -36.82 -27.94 -3.52
CA TYR A 70 -36.82 -28.55 -2.18
C TYR A 70 -37.90 -29.64 -2.01
N GLY A 71 -38.74 -29.88 -3.02
CA GLY A 71 -39.81 -30.88 -2.94
C GLY A 71 -40.78 -30.59 -1.80
N ASP A 72 -41.21 -31.65 -1.11
CA ASP A 72 -42.11 -31.57 0.04
C ASP A 72 -41.48 -30.90 1.28
N PHE A 73 -40.15 -30.68 1.28
CA PHE A 73 -39.44 -29.96 2.35
C PHE A 73 -39.51 -28.42 2.17
N GLY A 74 -40.15 -27.94 1.11
CA GLY A 74 -40.30 -26.51 0.80
C GLY A 74 -41.44 -25.78 1.52
N ARG A 75 -42.22 -26.45 2.36
CA ARG A 75 -43.36 -25.87 3.10
C ARG A 75 -42.99 -25.43 4.51
#